data_AF-A0A515KEG3-F1
#
_entry.id   AF-A0A515KEG3-F1
#
_cell.length_a   1.000
_cell.length_b   1.000
_cell.length_c   1.000
_cell.angle_alpha   90.00
_cell.angle_beta   90.00
_cell.angle_gamma   90.00
#
_symmetry.space_group_name_H-M   'P 1'
#
loop_
_entity.id
_entity.type
_entity.pdbx_description
1 polymer ?
#
loop_
_entity_poly.entity_id
_entity_poly.type
_entity_poly.pdbx_seq_one_letter_code
_entity_poly.pdbx_strand_id
1 'polypeptide(L)'
;MSLYSAPPLPRIPLIPQSILKDHNVACIIDTRFRSAARLLQHLWLRDSAIVTGVHVRKSDDGDIVMDLGSMLEADAARSGRNFLTPEIHAFVRHATIMREEGAAIDKHRLFYNALSSTPMSFNVFAPLALDLQLATAVFRSLLPAFVASVENIRFETSPGRREARFLDDGTAFDLAIEVVTPDGESATVFIETKYSESMEGPAARLRDRYDEAARQVRLYSEPDAVILRSLALEQLWREHMLAQLAVDQGVTDRAMFVVIGPRLNRRVQTACRVYKNELIPDDDLDADRVQFQSITLEKVIDTINEAGATDLARALWARYCDFERVFHLAMAEYTLPASSSPTTTAAAEKEAAQVNKPRRQRKAGSISAVGVASSTTRLRRAVTYGQ
;
A
#
# COMPACT_ATOMS: atom_id res chain seq x y z
N MET A 1 20.52 10.68 8.36
CA MET A 1 21.29 9.62 9.07
C MET A 1 20.39 8.38 9.06
N SER A 2 20.84 7.24 8.51
CA SER A 2 20.00 6.03 8.38
C SER A 2 19.34 5.68 9.72
N LEU A 3 18.02 5.48 9.72
CA LEU A 3 17.25 5.10 10.91
C LEU A 3 17.75 3.81 11.58
N TYR A 4 18.58 3.01 10.89
CA TYR A 4 19.00 1.67 11.32
C TYR A 4 20.50 1.42 11.09
N SER A 5 21.12 0.72 12.06
CA SER A 5 22.57 0.52 12.20
C SER A 5 23.12 -0.72 11.49
N ALA A 6 22.25 -1.61 10.98
CA ALA A 6 22.67 -2.79 10.22
C ALA A 6 22.85 -2.42 8.73
N PRO A 7 23.81 -3.05 8.02
CA PRO A 7 23.92 -2.88 6.59
C PRO A 7 22.64 -3.40 5.91
N PRO A 8 22.05 -2.64 4.98
CA PRO A 8 20.78 -3.00 4.38
C PRO A 8 20.88 -4.36 3.67
N LEU A 9 19.84 -5.18 3.79
CA LEU A 9 19.80 -6.48 3.10
C LEU A 9 20.10 -6.33 1.60
N PRO A 10 20.99 -7.17 1.03
CA PRO A 10 21.34 -7.10 -0.39
C PRO A 10 20.25 -7.69 -1.29
N ARG A 11 19.40 -8.57 -0.73
CA ARG A 11 18.31 -9.28 -1.40
C ARG A 11 17.16 -9.45 -0.42
N ILE A 12 15.93 -9.41 -0.93
CA ILE A 12 14.77 -9.79 -0.13
C ILE A 12 14.92 -11.24 0.37
N PRO A 13 14.54 -11.61 1.60
CA PRO A 13 14.66 -12.99 2.08
C PRO A 13 13.86 -13.98 1.22
N LEU A 14 14.34 -15.22 1.09
CA LEU A 14 13.52 -16.32 0.57
C LEU A 14 12.96 -17.06 1.77
N ILE A 15 11.64 -17.00 1.97
CA ILE A 15 11.02 -17.51 3.18
C ILE A 15 10.65 -18.98 2.99
N PRO A 16 11.02 -19.88 3.92
CA PRO A 16 10.57 -21.26 3.91
C PRO A 16 9.04 -21.37 3.86
N GLN A 17 8.54 -22.30 3.04
CA GLN A 17 7.10 -22.49 2.85
C GLN A 17 6.37 -22.89 4.15
N SER A 18 7.05 -23.59 5.07
CA SER A 18 6.51 -23.91 6.40
C SER A 18 6.16 -22.64 7.17
N ILE A 19 7.08 -21.68 7.25
CA ILE A 19 6.86 -20.40 7.94
C ILE A 19 5.69 -19.63 7.32
N LEU A 20 5.61 -19.56 5.98
CA LEU A 20 4.49 -18.89 5.32
C LEU A 20 3.14 -19.56 5.64
N LYS A 21 3.10 -20.90 5.75
CA LYS A 21 1.90 -21.66 6.11
C LYS A 21 1.53 -21.45 7.57
N ASP A 22 2.50 -21.50 8.48
CA ASP A 22 2.29 -21.32 9.93
C ASP A 22 1.70 -19.92 10.25
N HIS A 23 1.99 -18.93 9.40
CA HIS A 23 1.45 -17.57 9.49
C HIS A 23 0.22 -17.31 8.61
N ASN A 24 -0.34 -18.33 7.95
CA ASN A 24 -1.48 -18.19 7.02
C ASN A 24 -1.25 -17.15 5.91
N VAL A 25 -0.02 -17.01 5.42
CA VAL A 25 0.37 -16.07 4.34
C VAL A 25 0.93 -16.78 3.11
N ALA A 26 0.82 -18.11 3.05
CA ALA A 26 1.22 -18.87 1.86
C ALA A 26 0.32 -18.54 0.66
N CYS A 27 0.91 -18.01 -0.41
CA CYS A 27 0.21 -17.73 -1.67
C CYS A 27 1.08 -18.10 -2.86
N ILE A 28 0.63 -19.06 -3.69
CA ILE A 28 1.45 -19.67 -4.76
C ILE A 28 1.82 -18.71 -5.89
N ILE A 29 1.00 -17.67 -6.10
CA ILE A 29 1.21 -16.67 -7.15
C ILE A 29 2.10 -15.51 -6.70
N ASP A 30 2.55 -15.50 -5.44
CA ASP A 30 3.41 -14.44 -4.94
C ASP A 30 4.81 -14.55 -5.53
N THR A 31 5.36 -13.40 -5.91
CA THR A 31 6.79 -13.28 -6.15
C THR A 31 7.55 -13.39 -4.82
N ARG A 32 8.86 -13.63 -4.87
CA ARG A 32 9.71 -13.61 -3.66
C ARG A 32 9.53 -12.34 -2.83
N PHE A 33 9.40 -11.18 -3.47
CA PHE A 33 9.14 -9.92 -2.77
C PHE A 33 7.75 -9.90 -2.13
N ARG A 34 6.73 -10.27 -2.92
CA ARG A 34 5.34 -10.24 -2.46
C ARG A 34 5.11 -11.18 -1.26
N SER A 35 5.71 -12.37 -1.25
CA SER A 35 5.65 -13.29 -0.10
C SER A 35 6.27 -12.66 1.15
N ALA A 36 7.42 -12.00 1.03
CA ALA A 36 8.07 -11.34 2.16
C ALA A 36 7.29 -10.13 2.66
N ALA A 37 6.78 -9.30 1.75
CA ALA A 37 5.91 -8.18 2.09
C ALA A 37 4.61 -8.66 2.76
N ARG A 38 4.03 -9.78 2.31
CA ARG A 38 2.83 -10.36 2.91
C ARG A 38 3.07 -10.79 4.36
N LEU A 39 4.18 -11.48 4.61
CA LEU A 39 4.57 -11.87 5.95
C LEU A 39 4.81 -10.63 6.83
N LEU A 40 5.48 -9.60 6.30
CA LEU A 40 5.67 -8.34 7.02
C LEU A 40 4.34 -7.68 7.39
N GLN A 41 3.38 -7.60 6.46
CA GLN A 41 2.03 -7.06 6.76
C GLN A 41 1.32 -7.88 7.85
N HIS A 42 1.41 -9.20 7.80
CA HIS A 42 0.83 -10.06 8.83
C HIS A 42 1.46 -9.80 10.21
N LEU A 43 2.79 -9.68 10.28
CA LEU A 43 3.50 -9.37 11.51
C LEU A 43 3.08 -8.01 12.07
N TRP A 44 2.92 -6.99 11.21
CA TRP A 44 2.42 -5.67 11.62
C TRP A 44 0.98 -5.73 12.16
N LEU A 45 0.07 -6.45 11.47
CA LEU A 45 -1.31 -6.63 11.92
C LEU A 45 -1.36 -7.29 13.30
N ARG A 46 -0.58 -8.35 13.50
CA ARG A 46 -0.46 -9.07 14.77
C ARG A 46 0.01 -8.16 15.91
N ASP A 47 1.10 -7.44 15.69
CA ASP A 47 1.66 -6.55 16.72
C ASP A 47 0.72 -5.38 17.05
N SER A 48 -0.09 -4.97 16.08
CA SER A 48 -1.11 -3.93 16.25
C SER A 48 -2.43 -4.45 16.82
N ALA A 49 -2.48 -5.73 17.21
CA ALA A 49 -3.67 -6.44 17.67
C ALA A 49 -4.87 -6.29 16.71
N ILE A 50 -4.61 -6.32 15.41
CA ILE A 50 -5.63 -6.23 14.36
C ILE A 50 -6.00 -7.65 13.92
N VAL A 51 -7.30 -7.96 14.03
CA VAL A 51 -7.84 -9.27 13.64
C VAL A 51 -7.77 -9.43 12.13
N THR A 52 -7.17 -10.55 11.69
CA THR A 52 -7.07 -10.91 10.28
C THR A 52 -8.34 -11.58 9.77
N GLY A 53 -8.64 -11.38 8.49
CA GLY A 53 -9.82 -11.91 7.83
C GLY A 53 -9.49 -12.89 6.69
N VAL A 54 -10.47 -13.04 5.79
CA VAL A 54 -10.42 -13.98 4.66
C VAL A 54 -10.21 -13.27 3.33
N HIS A 55 -9.61 -13.97 2.39
CA HIS A 55 -9.64 -13.64 0.97
C HIS A 55 -10.75 -14.43 0.27
N VAL A 56 -11.56 -13.75 -0.55
CA VAL A 56 -12.61 -14.39 -1.35
C VAL A 56 -12.23 -14.30 -2.81
N ARG A 57 -11.99 -15.45 -3.44
CA ARG A 57 -11.80 -15.58 -4.88
C ARG A 57 -13.12 -15.99 -5.52
N LYS A 58 -13.68 -15.11 -6.36
CA LYS A 58 -14.86 -15.40 -7.18
C LYS A 58 -14.53 -16.47 -8.22
N SER A 59 -15.43 -17.42 -8.43
CA SER A 59 -15.36 -18.45 -9.47
C SER A 59 -16.76 -18.86 -9.88
N ASP A 60 -16.93 -19.30 -11.13
CA ASP A 60 -18.21 -19.76 -11.68
C ASP A 60 -18.78 -20.96 -10.91
N ASP A 61 -17.90 -21.78 -10.31
CA ASP A 61 -18.25 -22.96 -9.50
C ASP A 61 -18.52 -22.62 -8.02
N GLY A 62 -18.54 -21.32 -7.68
CA GLY A 62 -18.76 -20.81 -6.33
C GLY A 62 -17.54 -20.11 -5.72
N ASP A 63 -17.80 -19.25 -4.75
CA ASP A 63 -16.76 -18.46 -4.09
C ASP A 63 -15.81 -19.35 -3.27
N ILE A 64 -14.51 -19.20 -3.50
CA ILE A 64 -13.47 -19.85 -2.71
C ILE A 64 -13.02 -18.88 -1.63
N VAL A 65 -13.29 -19.24 -0.37
CA VAL A 65 -12.92 -18.47 0.81
C VAL A 65 -11.66 -19.09 1.42
N MET A 66 -10.63 -18.27 1.63
CA MET A 66 -9.35 -18.71 2.19
C MET A 66 -8.92 -17.75 3.30
N ASP A 67 -8.47 -18.29 4.44
CA ASP A 67 -7.75 -17.47 5.42
C ASP A 67 -6.48 -16.91 4.78
N LEU A 68 -6.28 -15.60 4.93
CA LEU A 68 -5.08 -14.95 4.42
C LEU A 68 -4.66 -13.87 5.40
N GLY A 69 -3.57 -14.10 6.11
CA GLY A 69 -3.10 -13.28 7.24
C GLY A 69 -2.72 -11.83 6.91
N SER A 70 -2.81 -11.43 5.64
CA SER A 70 -2.68 -10.03 5.20
C SER A 70 -4.01 -9.32 4.94
N MET A 71 -5.13 -10.02 5.08
CA MET A 71 -6.47 -9.44 5.00
C MET A 71 -6.93 -9.06 6.40
N LEU A 72 -7.63 -7.94 6.54
CA LEU A 72 -8.30 -7.55 7.78
C LEU A 72 -9.70 -8.17 7.83
N GLU A 73 -10.15 -8.50 9.04
CA GLU A 73 -11.54 -8.83 9.31
C GLU A 73 -12.43 -7.59 9.09
N ALA A 74 -13.72 -7.78 8.80
CA ALA A 74 -14.63 -6.73 8.39
C ALA A 74 -14.81 -5.60 9.42
N ASP A 75 -14.89 -5.87 10.72
CA ASP A 75 -15.00 -4.83 11.74
C ASP A 75 -13.71 -4.03 11.87
N ALA A 76 -12.56 -4.69 11.80
CA ALA A 76 -11.26 -4.02 11.77
C ALA A 76 -11.11 -3.13 10.52
N ALA A 77 -11.48 -3.65 9.34
CA ALA A 77 -11.44 -2.90 8.09
C ALA A 77 -12.40 -1.69 8.12
N ARG A 78 -13.66 -1.88 8.56
CA ARG A 78 -14.66 -0.81 8.67
C ARG A 78 -14.29 0.27 9.67
N SER A 79 -13.59 -0.08 10.75
CA SER A 79 -13.07 0.88 11.72
C SER A 79 -11.77 1.57 11.27
N GLY A 80 -11.28 1.27 10.07
CA GLY A 80 -10.11 1.93 9.47
C GLY A 80 -8.78 1.45 10.03
N ARG A 81 -8.72 0.25 10.61
CA ARG A 81 -7.49 -0.30 11.20
C ARG A 81 -6.39 -0.57 10.19
N ASN A 82 -6.67 -0.47 8.88
CA ASN A 82 -5.64 -0.53 7.84
C ASN A 82 -4.80 0.76 7.75
N PHE A 83 -5.17 1.82 8.46
CA PHE A 83 -4.45 3.10 8.49
C PHE A 83 -3.67 3.27 9.80
N LEU A 84 -2.51 3.94 9.72
CA LEU A 84 -1.61 4.08 10.86
C LEU A 84 -2.22 4.91 12.00
N THR A 85 -3.07 5.89 11.67
CA THR A 85 -3.74 6.74 12.66
C THR A 85 -5.20 6.99 12.30
N PRO A 86 -6.06 7.36 13.28
CA PRO A 86 -7.44 7.76 13.03
C PRO A 86 -7.57 8.97 12.07
N GLU A 87 -6.61 9.89 12.10
CA GLU A 87 -6.58 11.08 11.23
C GLU A 87 -6.40 10.68 9.76
N ILE A 88 -5.51 9.73 9.48
CA ILE A 88 -5.34 9.16 8.13
C ILE A 88 -6.64 8.48 7.68
N HIS A 89 -7.30 7.71 8.58
CA HIS A 89 -8.59 7.10 8.25
C HIS A 89 -9.66 8.16 7.94
N ALA A 90 -9.75 9.23 8.73
CA ALA A 90 -10.67 10.33 8.47
C ALA A 90 -10.39 11.01 7.12
N PHE A 91 -9.12 11.26 6.80
CA PHE A 91 -8.69 11.78 5.50
C PHE A 91 -9.12 10.86 4.35
N VAL A 92 -8.87 9.56 4.47
CA VAL A 92 -9.24 8.57 3.45
C VAL A 92 -10.75 8.53 3.24
N ARG A 93 -11.54 8.59 4.33
CA ARG A 93 -13.00 8.67 4.21
C ARG A 93 -13.44 9.91 3.44
N HIS A 94 -12.84 11.06 3.73
CA HIS A 94 -13.11 12.29 2.98
C HIS A 94 -12.71 12.16 1.50
N ALA A 95 -11.48 11.72 1.22
CA ALA A 95 -10.96 11.54 -0.14
C ALA A 95 -11.81 10.56 -0.97
N THR A 96 -12.29 9.46 -0.37
CA THR A 96 -13.15 8.50 -1.09
C THR A 96 -14.57 9.01 -1.36
N ILE A 97 -15.06 9.98 -0.59
CA ILE A 97 -16.36 10.63 -0.81
C ILE A 97 -16.22 11.74 -1.86
N MET A 98 -15.16 12.54 -1.76
CA MET A 98 -14.90 13.72 -2.59
C MET A 98 -14.02 13.43 -3.82
N ARG A 99 -13.79 12.16 -4.14
CA ARG A 99 -12.95 11.73 -5.27
C ARG A 99 -13.46 12.30 -6.60
N GLU A 100 -12.54 12.48 -7.54
CA GLU A 100 -12.86 12.87 -8.91
C GLU A 100 -13.87 11.91 -9.57
N GLU A 101 -14.69 12.44 -10.47
CA GLU A 101 -15.62 11.61 -11.22
C GLU A 101 -14.86 10.55 -12.04
N GLY A 102 -15.29 9.29 -11.91
CA GLY A 102 -14.62 8.16 -12.57
C GLY A 102 -13.31 7.68 -11.91
N ALA A 103 -12.86 8.29 -10.80
CA ALA A 103 -11.72 7.80 -10.01
C ALA A 103 -11.96 6.37 -9.50
N ALA A 104 -10.98 5.48 -9.71
CA ALA A 104 -11.14 4.04 -9.57
C ALA A 104 -10.61 3.50 -8.24
N ILE A 105 -11.02 4.14 -7.13
CA ILE A 105 -10.63 3.67 -5.79
C ILE A 105 -11.42 2.40 -5.41
N ASP A 106 -10.74 1.25 -5.46
CA ASP A 106 -11.24 -0.01 -4.92
C ASP A 106 -11.24 0.03 -3.38
N LYS A 107 -12.43 0.23 -2.80
CA LYS A 107 -12.64 0.29 -1.34
C LYS A 107 -12.30 -1.04 -0.66
N HIS A 108 -12.51 -2.18 -1.30
CA HIS A 108 -12.16 -3.45 -0.68
C HIS A 108 -10.63 -3.57 -0.58
N ARG A 109 -9.91 -3.30 -1.68
CA ARG A 109 -8.44 -3.26 -1.69
C ARG A 109 -7.88 -2.24 -0.68
N LEU A 110 -8.50 -1.06 -0.56
CA LEU A 110 -8.07 0.01 0.32
C LEU A 110 -8.26 -0.31 1.81
N PHE A 111 -9.42 -0.84 2.21
CA PHE A 111 -9.75 -1.05 3.63
C PHE A 111 -9.40 -2.45 4.15
N TYR A 112 -9.48 -3.49 3.31
CA TYR A 112 -9.38 -4.88 3.75
C TYR A 112 -8.03 -5.52 3.47
N ASN A 113 -7.26 -5.06 2.48
CA ASN A 113 -5.99 -5.68 2.11
C ASN A 113 -4.80 -4.85 2.63
N ALA A 114 -4.09 -5.35 3.63
CA ALA A 114 -2.88 -4.70 4.14
C ALA A 114 -1.72 -4.75 3.14
N LEU A 115 -1.68 -5.77 2.27
CA LEU A 115 -0.67 -5.92 1.22
C LEU A 115 -1.16 -5.25 -0.07
N SER A 116 -1.13 -3.92 -0.09
CA SER A 116 -1.57 -3.13 -1.23
C SER A 116 -0.84 -1.77 -1.29
N SER A 117 -0.52 -1.30 -2.50
CA SER A 117 0.03 0.05 -2.69
C SER A 117 -0.98 1.12 -2.26
N THR A 118 -2.28 0.98 -2.57
CA THR A 118 -3.29 2.00 -2.26
C THR A 118 -3.32 2.45 -0.78
N PRO A 119 -3.47 1.56 0.24
CA PRO A 119 -3.36 1.99 1.62
C PRO A 119 -1.95 2.45 2.00
N MET A 120 -0.89 1.95 1.37
CA MET A 120 0.47 2.48 1.56
C MET A 120 0.56 3.94 1.11
N SER A 121 0.03 4.30 -0.06
CA SER A 121 -0.01 5.68 -0.57
C SER A 121 -0.71 6.60 0.42
N PHE A 122 -1.88 6.20 0.94
CA PHE A 122 -2.55 6.99 1.97
C PHE A 122 -1.77 7.07 3.29
N ASN A 123 -1.17 5.98 3.76
CA ASN A 123 -0.41 6.00 5.01
C ASN A 123 0.86 6.86 4.93
N VAL A 124 1.51 6.91 3.76
CA VAL A 124 2.71 7.72 3.54
C VAL A 124 2.34 9.19 3.31
N PHE A 125 1.35 9.46 2.44
CA PHE A 125 1.15 10.81 1.91
C PHE A 125 -0.01 11.57 2.55
N ALA A 126 -0.99 10.93 3.19
CA ALA A 126 -2.05 11.67 3.89
C ALA A 126 -1.51 12.52 5.05
N PRO A 127 -0.52 12.05 5.86
CA PRO A 127 0.12 12.92 6.85
C PRO A 127 0.78 14.16 6.22
N LEU A 128 1.38 14.02 5.03
CA LEU A 128 1.97 15.14 4.29
C LEU A 128 0.89 16.08 3.73
N ALA A 129 -0.25 15.55 3.31
CA ALA A 129 -1.39 16.36 2.86
C ALA A 129 -2.04 17.14 4.02
N LEU A 130 -1.97 16.60 5.25
CA LEU A 130 -2.45 17.25 6.47
C LEU A 130 -1.45 18.27 7.03
N ASP A 131 -0.15 18.17 6.66
CA ASP A 131 0.92 19.08 7.07
C ASP A 131 1.82 19.43 5.87
N LEU A 132 1.47 20.52 5.17
CA LEU A 132 2.19 20.98 3.98
C LEU A 132 3.59 21.52 4.28
N GLN A 133 3.89 21.89 5.53
CA GLN A 133 5.25 22.27 5.93
C GLN A 133 6.15 21.05 5.97
N LEU A 134 5.66 19.95 6.55
CA LEU A 134 6.32 18.65 6.49
C LEU A 134 6.45 18.17 5.05
N ALA A 135 5.39 18.27 4.24
CA ALA A 135 5.44 17.93 2.82
C ALA A 135 6.52 18.72 2.07
N THR A 136 6.57 20.04 2.29
CA THR A 136 7.58 20.93 1.70
C THR A 136 8.99 20.49 2.10
N ALA A 137 9.24 20.23 3.39
CA ALA A 137 10.54 19.78 3.86
C ALA A 137 10.96 18.45 3.19
N VAL A 138 10.02 17.51 3.07
CA VAL A 138 10.26 16.21 2.44
C VAL A 138 10.56 16.35 0.95
N PHE A 139 9.68 17.00 0.18
CA PHE A 139 9.83 17.07 -1.27
C PHE A 139 10.95 18.00 -1.72
N ARG A 140 11.26 19.07 -0.97
CA ARG A 140 12.46 19.87 -1.21
C ARG A 140 13.74 19.06 -1.00
N SER A 141 13.75 18.10 -0.08
CA SER A 141 14.92 17.22 0.09
C SER A 141 14.97 16.09 -0.95
N LEU A 142 13.83 15.60 -1.42
CA LEU A 142 13.78 14.56 -2.45
C LEU A 142 14.09 15.11 -3.85
N LEU A 143 13.58 16.30 -4.16
CA LEU A 143 13.61 16.94 -5.48
C LEU A 143 14.08 18.41 -5.37
N PRO A 144 15.29 18.67 -4.85
CA PRO A 144 15.74 20.04 -4.50
C PRO A 144 15.83 21.01 -5.68
N ALA A 145 16.03 20.49 -6.90
CA ALA A 145 16.08 21.31 -8.12
C ALA A 145 14.68 21.64 -8.68
N PHE A 146 13.62 21.02 -8.15
CA PHE A 146 12.26 21.12 -8.72
C PHE A 146 11.23 21.64 -7.70
N VAL A 147 11.43 21.41 -6.40
CA VAL A 147 10.44 21.78 -5.37
C VAL A 147 11.02 22.79 -4.39
N ALA A 148 10.40 23.97 -4.32
CA ALA A 148 10.64 24.97 -3.28
C ALA A 148 9.59 24.88 -2.16
N SER A 149 8.31 24.79 -2.51
CA SER A 149 7.19 24.56 -1.59
C SER A 149 6.17 23.58 -2.17
N VAL A 150 5.43 22.92 -1.28
CA VAL A 150 4.26 22.09 -1.62
C VAL A 150 3.01 22.86 -1.20
N GLU A 151 2.10 23.08 -2.15
CA GLU A 151 0.87 23.85 -1.96
C GLU A 151 -0.34 22.93 -1.74
N ASN A 152 -0.34 21.72 -2.32
CA ASN A 152 -1.46 20.78 -2.21
C ASN A 152 -1.03 19.35 -2.60
N ILE A 153 -1.78 18.36 -2.14
CA ILE A 153 -1.62 16.94 -2.53
C ILE A 153 -2.99 16.35 -2.84
N ARG A 154 -3.21 15.99 -4.10
CA ARG A 154 -4.40 15.27 -4.57
C ARG A 154 -4.10 13.77 -4.71
N PHE A 155 -5.11 12.94 -4.48
CA PHE A 155 -5.03 11.48 -4.54
C PHE A 155 -5.93 10.94 -5.64
N GLU A 156 -5.49 9.88 -6.33
CA GLU A 156 -6.22 9.22 -7.42
C GLU A 156 -6.76 10.24 -8.44
N THR A 157 -5.86 10.88 -9.17
CA THR A 157 -6.18 12.01 -10.06
C THR A 157 -5.77 11.76 -11.50
N SER A 158 -6.54 12.28 -12.44
CA SER A 158 -6.28 12.11 -13.88
C SER A 158 -6.54 13.42 -14.61
N PRO A 159 -5.50 14.04 -15.20
CA PRO A 159 -5.67 15.17 -16.10
C PRO A 159 -6.57 14.78 -17.29
N GLY A 160 -7.79 15.34 -17.33
CA GLY A 160 -8.78 15.11 -18.39
C GLY A 160 -9.09 13.63 -18.67
N ARG A 161 -9.47 12.91 -17.60
CA ARG A 161 -9.95 11.52 -17.65
C ARG A 161 -10.95 11.32 -18.80
N ARG A 162 -10.67 10.36 -19.69
CA ARG A 162 -11.50 10.03 -20.87
C ARG A 162 -11.75 11.19 -21.83
N GLU A 163 -10.91 12.22 -21.84
CA GLU A 163 -10.94 13.27 -22.85
C GLU A 163 -9.95 12.95 -23.98
N ALA A 164 -10.37 13.17 -25.23
CA ALA A 164 -9.58 12.86 -26.43
C ALA A 164 -8.28 13.67 -26.55
N ARG A 165 -8.22 14.87 -25.95
CA ARG A 165 -6.99 15.69 -25.91
C ARG A 165 -5.88 15.09 -25.02
N PHE A 166 -6.23 14.14 -24.15
CA PHE A 166 -5.30 13.35 -23.35
C PHE A 166 -5.15 11.94 -23.95
N LEU A 167 -5.30 10.88 -23.15
CA LEU A 167 -5.18 9.49 -23.60
C LEU A 167 -6.52 8.82 -23.95
N ASP A 168 -7.64 9.52 -23.78
CA ASP A 168 -8.99 8.98 -23.97
C ASP A 168 -9.27 7.71 -23.13
N ASP A 169 -8.63 7.58 -21.96
CA ASP A 169 -8.77 6.41 -21.10
C ASP A 169 -8.91 6.78 -19.61
N GLY A 170 -8.81 5.76 -18.75
CA GLY A 170 -8.93 5.91 -17.30
C GLY A 170 -7.59 6.07 -16.57
N THR A 171 -6.47 6.27 -17.27
CA THR A 171 -5.14 6.41 -16.64
C THR A 171 -5.18 7.52 -15.59
N ALA A 172 -4.62 7.25 -14.43
CA ALA A 172 -4.59 8.16 -13.30
C ALA A 172 -3.27 7.97 -12.54
N PHE A 173 -2.89 8.98 -11.79
CA PHE A 173 -1.79 8.92 -10.84
C PHE A 173 -2.32 8.64 -9.45
N ASP A 174 -1.57 7.87 -8.66
CA ASP A 174 -1.84 7.73 -7.22
C ASP A 174 -1.85 9.11 -6.53
N LEU A 175 -0.96 10.03 -6.95
CA LEU A 175 -0.90 11.40 -6.42
C LEU A 175 -0.58 12.44 -7.49
N ALA A 176 -1.07 13.65 -7.29
CA ALA A 176 -0.52 14.87 -7.88
C ALA A 176 -0.20 15.87 -6.77
N ILE A 177 1.04 16.31 -6.73
CA ILE A 177 1.53 17.29 -5.75
C ILE A 177 1.72 18.61 -6.46
N GLU A 178 0.92 19.60 -6.09
CA GLU A 178 1.04 20.96 -6.60
C GLU A 178 2.16 21.65 -5.83
N VAL A 179 3.15 22.17 -6.55
CA VAL A 179 4.37 22.73 -5.98
C VAL A 179 4.68 24.09 -6.60
N VAL A 180 5.45 24.89 -5.87
CA VAL A 180 6.19 26.02 -6.43
C VAL A 180 7.64 25.58 -6.63
N THR A 181 8.20 25.86 -7.80
CA THR A 181 9.59 25.55 -8.15
C THR A 181 10.57 26.59 -7.57
N PRO A 182 11.88 26.32 -7.53
CA PRO A 182 12.88 27.28 -7.02
C PRO A 182 12.94 28.63 -7.77
N ASP A 183 12.52 28.66 -9.03
CA ASP A 183 12.35 29.87 -9.86
C ASP A 183 10.99 30.56 -9.68
N GLY A 184 10.10 30.01 -8.86
CA GLY A 184 8.81 30.62 -8.49
C GLY A 184 7.63 30.26 -9.40
N GLU A 185 7.78 29.27 -10.28
CA GLU A 185 6.73 28.80 -11.20
C GLU A 185 5.84 27.74 -10.52
N SER A 186 4.59 27.64 -10.98
CA SER A 186 3.70 26.55 -10.55
C SER A 186 4.05 25.27 -11.29
N ALA A 187 4.08 24.14 -10.60
CA ALA A 187 4.34 22.86 -11.21
C ALA A 187 3.60 21.72 -10.52
N THR A 188 3.63 20.53 -11.13
CA THR A 188 3.05 19.32 -10.55
C THR A 188 4.04 18.16 -10.52
N VAL A 189 4.21 17.53 -9.35
CA VAL A 189 4.86 16.22 -9.26
C VAL A 189 3.78 15.14 -9.29
N PHE A 190 3.69 14.42 -10.40
CA PHE A 190 2.81 13.26 -10.53
C PHE A 190 3.51 12.03 -10.00
N ILE A 191 2.84 11.25 -9.16
CA ILE A 191 3.43 10.09 -8.50
C ILE A 191 2.59 8.84 -8.76
N GLU A 192 3.28 7.77 -9.16
CA GLU A 192 2.76 6.40 -9.11
C GLU A 192 3.51 5.60 -8.03
N THR A 193 2.77 4.88 -7.20
CA THR A 193 3.35 4.06 -6.15
C THR A 193 3.20 2.57 -6.45
N LYS A 194 4.31 1.86 -6.32
CA LYS A 194 4.36 0.39 -6.38
C LYS A 194 4.83 -0.12 -5.03
N TYR A 195 4.09 -1.07 -4.47
CA TYR A 195 4.50 -1.81 -3.29
C TYR A 195 4.79 -3.27 -3.64
N SER A 196 3.74 -4.07 -3.80
CA SER A 196 3.82 -5.54 -3.89
C SER A 196 3.63 -6.08 -5.31
N GLU A 197 3.51 -5.17 -6.29
CA GLU A 197 3.27 -5.46 -7.69
C GLU A 197 4.42 -6.29 -8.29
N SER A 198 4.04 -7.23 -9.14
CA SER A 198 4.93 -8.16 -9.85
C SER A 198 5.44 -7.61 -11.17
N MET A 199 4.93 -6.46 -11.63
CA MET A 199 5.06 -5.95 -13.01
C MET A 199 4.55 -6.95 -14.06
N GLU A 200 3.63 -7.81 -13.65
CA GLU A 200 2.94 -8.82 -14.46
C GLU A 200 1.45 -8.66 -14.12
N GLY A 201 0.71 -7.98 -14.98
CA GLY A 201 -0.72 -7.70 -14.81
C GLY A 201 -1.48 -7.94 -16.12
N PRO A 202 -2.81 -7.82 -16.13
CA PRO A 202 -3.53 -7.78 -17.40
C PRO A 202 -3.03 -6.58 -18.19
N ALA A 203 -2.72 -6.79 -19.48
CA ALA A 203 -2.38 -5.68 -20.37
C ALA A 203 -3.56 -4.71 -20.43
N ALA A 204 -3.29 -3.41 -20.45
CA ALA A 204 -4.27 -2.46 -20.94
C ALA A 204 -4.61 -2.83 -22.38
N ARG A 205 -5.87 -2.60 -22.77
CA ARG A 205 -6.24 -2.67 -24.18
C ARG A 205 -5.49 -1.55 -24.91
N LEU A 206 -4.59 -1.91 -25.82
CA LEU A 206 -3.91 -0.97 -26.68
C LEU A 206 -4.92 -0.18 -27.53
N ARG A 207 -4.63 1.10 -27.73
CA ARG A 207 -5.45 2.07 -28.46
C ARG A 207 -4.56 2.86 -29.41
N ASP A 208 -5.11 3.21 -30.57
CA ASP A 208 -4.42 4.04 -31.58
C ASP A 208 -3.93 5.37 -30.97
N ARG A 209 -4.71 5.94 -30.03
CA ARG A 209 -4.36 7.16 -29.32
C ARG A 209 -3.01 7.07 -28.58
N TYR A 210 -2.60 5.89 -28.13
CA TYR A 210 -1.32 5.74 -27.42
C TYR A 210 -0.13 5.89 -28.36
N ASP A 211 -0.23 5.39 -29.60
CA ASP A 211 0.84 5.52 -30.59
C ASP A 211 0.95 6.97 -31.09
N GLU A 212 -0.18 7.67 -31.23
CA GLU A 212 -0.21 9.11 -31.52
C GLU A 212 0.41 9.91 -30.37
N ALA A 213 -0.01 9.64 -29.13
CA ALA A 213 0.49 10.32 -27.94
C ALA A 213 1.99 10.12 -27.77
N ALA A 214 2.51 8.90 -27.98
CA ALA A 214 3.93 8.60 -27.80
C ALA A 214 4.83 9.44 -28.72
N ARG A 215 4.39 9.71 -29.96
CA ARG A 215 5.09 10.61 -30.87
C ARG A 215 4.88 12.08 -30.51
N GLN A 216 3.67 12.45 -30.09
CA GLN A 216 3.30 13.81 -29.70
C GLN A 216 4.13 14.32 -28.51
N VAL A 217 4.31 13.51 -27.48
CA VAL A 217 4.93 13.93 -26.21
C VAL A 217 6.45 14.12 -26.31
N ARG A 218 7.09 13.59 -27.36
CA ARG A 218 8.54 13.72 -27.62
C ARG A 218 9.42 13.38 -26.40
N LEU A 219 9.05 12.32 -25.68
CA LEU A 219 9.78 11.84 -24.49
C LEU A 219 10.70 10.66 -24.77
N TYR A 220 10.44 9.91 -25.85
CA TYR A 220 11.05 8.61 -26.12
C TYR A 220 12.09 8.74 -27.22
N SER A 221 13.21 8.03 -27.06
CA SER A 221 14.19 7.88 -28.13
C SER A 221 13.52 7.24 -29.35
N GLU A 222 12.85 6.10 -29.12
CA GLU A 222 12.09 5.36 -30.13
C GLU A 222 10.62 5.18 -29.67
N PRO A 223 9.70 6.11 -30.03
CA PRO A 223 8.29 6.07 -29.59
C PRO A 223 7.53 4.79 -29.94
N ASP A 224 7.97 4.10 -31.01
CA ASP A 224 7.37 2.87 -31.52
C ASP A 224 8.03 1.60 -30.96
N ALA A 225 8.95 1.71 -29.99
CA ALA A 225 9.58 0.56 -29.35
C ALA A 225 8.54 -0.37 -28.72
N VAL A 226 8.60 -1.66 -29.09
CA VAL A 226 7.66 -2.69 -28.62
C VAL A 226 7.73 -2.86 -27.10
N ILE A 227 8.90 -2.63 -26.49
CA ILE A 227 9.12 -2.78 -25.05
C ILE A 227 8.25 -1.81 -24.21
N LEU A 228 7.91 -0.63 -24.73
CA LEU A 228 7.01 0.33 -24.09
C LEU A 228 5.59 -0.24 -23.92
N ARG A 229 5.17 -1.16 -24.79
CA ARG A 229 3.87 -1.85 -24.74
C ARG A 229 3.92 -3.16 -23.94
N SER A 230 5.05 -3.49 -23.33
CA SER A 230 5.15 -4.68 -22.49
C SER A 230 4.37 -4.50 -21.18
N LEU A 231 3.88 -5.60 -20.61
CA LEU A 231 3.18 -5.62 -19.32
C LEU A 231 3.95 -4.93 -18.19
N ALA A 232 5.29 -4.92 -18.28
CA ALA A 232 6.14 -4.34 -17.27
C ALA A 232 6.20 -2.81 -17.36
N LEU A 233 6.00 -2.22 -18.55
CA LEU A 233 6.25 -0.80 -18.79
C LEU A 233 5.01 -0.01 -19.21
N GLU A 234 3.98 -0.66 -19.75
CA GLU A 234 2.85 0.04 -20.39
C GLU A 234 2.08 1.00 -19.47
N GLN A 235 2.07 0.74 -18.16
CA GLN A 235 1.48 1.67 -17.20
C GLN A 235 2.35 2.92 -17.04
N LEU A 236 3.66 2.76 -16.84
CA LEU A 236 4.60 3.88 -16.72
C LEU A 236 4.61 4.74 -17.98
N TRP A 237 4.58 4.07 -19.14
CA TRP A 237 4.49 4.70 -20.45
C TRP A 237 3.24 5.59 -20.57
N ARG A 238 2.05 5.06 -20.24
CA ARG A 238 0.80 5.84 -20.28
C ARG A 238 0.81 6.98 -19.28
N GLU A 239 1.24 6.75 -18.04
CA GLU A 239 1.29 7.78 -17.01
C GLU A 239 2.25 8.91 -17.37
N HIS A 240 3.42 8.61 -17.93
CA HIS A 240 4.37 9.63 -18.36
C HIS A 240 3.86 10.44 -19.55
N MET A 241 3.21 9.80 -20.53
CA MET A 241 2.53 10.51 -21.61
C MET A 241 1.42 11.41 -21.07
N LEU A 242 0.63 10.93 -20.10
CA LEU A 242 -0.43 11.72 -19.49
C LEU A 242 0.12 12.94 -18.76
N ALA A 243 1.26 12.80 -18.06
CA ALA A 243 1.92 13.90 -17.38
C ALA A 243 2.42 14.96 -18.38
N GLN A 244 2.99 14.54 -19.52
CA GLN A 244 3.39 15.48 -20.56
C GLN A 244 2.19 16.18 -21.20
N LEU A 245 1.11 15.45 -21.49
CA LEU A 245 -0.10 16.03 -22.04
C LEU A 245 -0.75 17.03 -21.06
N ALA A 246 -0.59 16.84 -19.74
CA ALA A 246 -1.00 17.83 -18.75
C ALA A 246 -0.26 19.17 -18.92
N VAL A 247 1.04 19.12 -19.22
CA VAL A 247 1.84 20.32 -19.54
C VAL A 247 1.40 20.92 -20.87
N ASP A 248 1.37 20.11 -21.93
CA ASP A 248 1.05 20.57 -23.29
C ASP A 248 -0.36 21.19 -23.41
N GLN A 249 -1.30 20.75 -22.55
CA GLN A 249 -2.68 21.25 -22.51
C GLN A 249 -2.90 22.37 -21.47
N GLY A 250 -1.85 22.84 -20.79
CA GLY A 250 -1.91 23.93 -19.82
C GLY A 250 -2.67 23.59 -18.53
N VAL A 251 -2.71 22.31 -18.13
CA VAL A 251 -3.23 21.90 -16.81
C VAL A 251 -2.24 22.26 -15.71
N THR A 252 -0.95 22.25 -16.03
CA THR A 252 0.15 22.67 -15.16
C THR A 252 1.27 23.22 -16.04
N ASP A 253 2.03 24.21 -15.57
CA ASP A 253 3.06 24.85 -16.41
C ASP A 253 4.27 23.93 -16.60
N ARG A 254 4.61 23.15 -15.58
CA ARG A 254 5.71 22.18 -15.58
C ARG A 254 5.32 20.95 -14.76
N ALA A 255 5.91 19.81 -15.09
CA ALA A 255 5.70 18.61 -14.28
C ALA A 255 6.93 17.70 -14.20
N MET A 256 6.90 16.84 -13.19
CA MET A 256 7.81 15.70 -13.04
C MET A 256 6.99 14.44 -12.79
N PHE A 257 7.35 13.33 -13.42
CA PHE A 257 6.74 12.03 -13.16
C PHE A 257 7.67 11.18 -12.29
N VAL A 258 7.17 10.74 -11.14
CA VAL A 258 7.93 9.99 -10.15
C VAL A 258 7.28 8.64 -9.86
N VAL A 259 8.07 7.57 -9.92
CA VAL A 259 7.65 6.25 -9.45
C VAL A 259 8.30 5.96 -8.11
N ILE A 260 7.49 5.57 -7.13
CA ILE A 260 7.98 5.23 -5.78
C ILE A 260 7.76 3.75 -5.52
N GLY A 261 8.81 3.04 -5.11
CA GLY A 261 8.64 1.66 -4.65
C GLY A 261 9.81 1.11 -3.83
N PRO A 262 9.63 -0.01 -3.12
CA PRO A 262 10.67 -0.57 -2.26
C PRO A 262 11.93 -0.93 -3.02
N ARG A 263 13.10 -0.60 -2.48
CA ARG A 263 14.41 -0.96 -3.06
C ARG A 263 14.56 -2.46 -3.30
N LEU A 264 13.97 -3.27 -2.40
CA LEU A 264 14.04 -4.73 -2.49
C LEU A 264 13.02 -5.35 -3.46
N ASN A 265 12.04 -4.60 -3.98
CA ASN A 265 11.18 -5.06 -5.07
C ASN A 265 11.91 -4.90 -6.40
N ARG A 266 12.83 -5.82 -6.68
CA ARG A 266 13.71 -5.78 -7.86
C ARG A 266 12.97 -5.73 -9.20
N ARG A 267 11.74 -6.23 -9.28
CA ARG A 267 10.95 -6.16 -10.51
C ARG A 267 10.51 -4.73 -10.81
N VAL A 268 9.99 -4.03 -9.81
CA VAL A 268 9.68 -2.58 -9.90
C VAL A 268 10.95 -1.78 -10.22
N GLN A 269 12.03 -2.01 -9.49
CA GLN A 269 13.30 -1.30 -9.71
C GLN A 269 13.87 -1.54 -11.12
N THR A 270 13.77 -2.78 -11.61
CA THR A 270 14.21 -3.12 -12.98
C THR A 270 13.31 -2.49 -14.01
N ALA A 271 11.99 -2.51 -13.84
CA ALA A 271 11.06 -1.86 -14.76
C ALA A 271 11.33 -0.36 -14.87
N CYS A 272 11.54 0.35 -13.75
CA CYS A 272 11.88 1.77 -13.76
C CYS A 272 13.20 2.05 -14.50
N ARG A 273 14.23 1.23 -14.29
CA ARG A 273 15.52 1.37 -14.98
C ARG A 273 15.40 1.09 -16.48
N VAL A 274 14.69 0.02 -16.86
CA VAL A 274 14.47 -0.32 -18.27
C VAL A 274 13.65 0.80 -18.93
N TYR A 275 12.58 1.27 -18.29
CA TYR A 275 11.78 2.39 -18.78
C TYR A 275 12.63 3.64 -19.00
N LYS A 276 13.48 4.02 -18.03
CA LYS A 276 14.36 5.18 -18.16
C LYS A 276 15.31 5.08 -19.38
N ASN A 277 15.71 3.87 -19.79
CA ASN A 277 16.56 3.68 -20.96
C ASN A 277 15.83 3.88 -22.30
N GLU A 278 14.49 3.92 -22.31
CA GLU A 278 13.69 4.20 -23.51
C GLU A 278 13.43 5.70 -23.71
N LEU A 279 13.76 6.52 -22.71
CA LEU A 279 13.59 7.98 -22.75
C LEU A 279 14.75 8.65 -23.47
N ILE A 280 14.48 9.84 -24.01
CA ILE A 280 15.55 10.76 -24.44
C ILE A 280 16.34 11.16 -23.18
N PRO A 281 17.70 11.17 -23.21
CA PRO A 281 18.50 11.61 -22.07
C PRO A 281 18.10 13.00 -21.57
N ASP A 282 18.16 13.22 -20.25
CA ASP A 282 17.71 14.48 -19.63
C ASP A 282 18.45 15.72 -20.19
N ASP A 283 19.72 15.57 -20.61
CA ASP A 283 20.54 16.65 -21.21
C ASP A 283 20.13 17.00 -22.65
N ASP A 284 19.45 16.09 -23.35
CA ASP A 284 18.98 16.25 -24.73
C ASP A 284 17.48 16.59 -24.80
N LEU A 285 16.82 16.70 -23.64
CA LEU A 285 15.38 16.90 -23.53
C LEU A 285 15.03 18.40 -23.61
N ASP A 286 13.97 18.75 -24.36
CA ASP A 286 13.45 20.12 -24.36
C ASP A 286 13.05 20.53 -22.91
N ALA A 287 13.26 21.80 -22.55
CA ALA A 287 13.06 22.29 -21.18
C ALA A 287 11.62 22.16 -20.65
N ASP A 288 10.63 22.06 -21.54
CA ASP A 288 9.21 21.90 -21.23
C ASP A 288 8.75 20.44 -21.15
N ARG A 289 9.69 19.48 -21.22
CA ARG A 289 9.38 18.06 -21.12
C ARG A 289 9.43 17.56 -19.69
N VAL A 290 8.48 16.69 -19.38
CA VAL A 290 8.33 16.07 -18.07
C VAL A 290 9.44 15.07 -17.85
N GLN A 291 10.29 15.31 -16.86
CA GLN A 291 11.33 14.38 -16.47
C GLN A 291 10.77 13.17 -15.72
N PHE A 292 11.45 12.03 -15.83
CA PHE A 292 11.14 10.81 -15.10
C PHE A 292 12.15 10.56 -13.97
N GLN A 293 11.65 10.29 -12.76
CA GLN A 293 12.46 9.81 -11.65
C GLN A 293 11.87 8.56 -11.00
N SER A 294 12.74 7.73 -10.43
CA SER A 294 12.34 6.62 -9.56
C SER A 294 12.97 6.78 -8.19
N ILE A 295 12.17 6.81 -7.13
CA ILE A 295 12.62 7.00 -5.75
C ILE A 295 12.28 5.76 -4.93
N THR A 296 13.17 5.34 -4.04
CA THR A 296 12.87 4.20 -3.16
C THR A 296 11.94 4.62 -2.03
N LEU A 297 11.02 3.73 -1.65
CA LEU A 297 10.14 3.97 -0.48
C LEU A 297 10.96 4.26 0.79
N GLU A 298 12.07 3.55 0.95
CA GLU A 298 13.02 3.76 2.05
C GLU A 298 13.54 5.21 2.08
N LYS A 299 13.89 5.79 0.92
CA LYS A 299 14.39 7.17 0.86
C LYS A 299 13.30 8.18 1.22
N VAL A 300 12.05 7.93 0.85
CA VAL A 300 10.91 8.76 1.28
C VAL A 300 10.78 8.73 2.80
N ILE A 301 10.80 7.53 3.40
CA ILE A 301 10.71 7.34 4.85
C ILE A 301 11.87 8.00 5.60
N ASP A 302 13.10 7.83 5.10
CA ASP A 302 14.29 8.48 5.67
C ASP A 302 14.15 10.01 5.64
N THR A 303 13.61 10.55 4.56
CA THR A 303 13.43 12.00 4.41
C THR A 303 12.31 12.53 5.31
N ILE A 304 11.23 11.76 5.53
CA ILE A 304 10.20 12.07 6.55
C ILE A 304 10.84 12.13 7.95
N ASN A 305 11.74 11.20 8.26
CA ASN A 305 12.47 11.23 9.52
C ASN A 305 13.41 12.44 9.63
N GLU A 306 14.16 12.75 8.57
CA GLU A 306 15.07 13.90 8.51
C GLU A 306 14.33 15.24 8.63
N ALA A 307 13.07 15.29 8.19
CA ALA A 307 12.17 16.43 8.37
C ALA A 307 11.54 16.52 9.78
N GLY A 308 11.88 15.61 10.70
CA GLY A 308 11.46 15.65 12.10
C GLY A 308 10.24 14.79 12.46
N ALA A 309 9.60 14.14 11.48
CA ALA A 309 8.45 13.26 11.71
C ALA A 309 8.90 11.82 12.03
N THR A 310 9.76 11.66 13.04
CA THR A 310 10.43 10.40 13.39
C THR A 310 9.47 9.26 13.73
N ASP A 311 8.39 9.52 14.47
CA ASP A 311 7.43 8.47 14.85
C ASP A 311 6.65 7.95 13.64
N LEU A 312 6.24 8.84 12.73
CA LEU A 312 5.63 8.47 11.46
C LEU A 312 6.60 7.62 10.63
N ALA A 313 7.85 8.07 10.48
CA ALA A 313 8.86 7.34 9.73
C ALA A 313 9.12 5.95 10.30
N ARG A 314 9.21 5.81 11.63
CA ARG A 314 9.36 4.51 12.30
C ARG A 314 8.16 3.60 12.06
N ALA A 315 6.94 4.13 12.13
CA ALA A 315 5.72 3.36 11.87
C ALA A 315 5.64 2.89 10.41
N LEU A 316 5.99 3.76 9.46
CA LEU A 316 6.07 3.43 8.04
C LEU A 316 7.14 2.37 7.77
N TRP A 317 8.33 2.50 8.37
CA TRP A 317 9.39 1.51 8.21
C TRP A 317 8.98 0.14 8.72
N ALA A 318 8.51 0.07 9.97
CA ALA A 318 8.08 -1.16 10.61
C ALA A 318 6.99 -1.89 9.81
N ARG A 319 6.13 -1.12 9.13
CA ARG A 319 5.06 -1.67 8.30
C ARG A 319 5.51 -2.07 6.90
N TYR A 320 6.34 -1.28 6.22
CA TYR A 320 6.55 -1.43 4.77
C TYR A 320 7.96 -1.87 4.37
N CYS A 321 8.98 -1.62 5.19
CA CYS A 321 10.39 -1.75 4.83
C CYS A 321 11.23 -2.64 5.77
N ASP A 322 10.72 -3.04 6.93
CA ASP A 322 11.43 -3.87 7.91
C ASP A 322 11.56 -5.35 7.49
N PHE A 323 12.31 -5.58 6.42
CA PHE A 323 12.60 -6.92 5.91
C PHE A 323 13.72 -7.63 6.66
N GLU A 324 14.46 -6.93 7.52
CA GLU A 324 15.40 -7.55 8.47
C GLU A 324 14.66 -8.39 9.49
N ARG A 325 13.54 -7.89 10.02
CA ARG A 325 12.64 -8.69 10.85
C ARG A 325 12.17 -9.96 10.16
N VAL A 326 11.81 -9.88 8.89
CA VAL A 326 11.41 -11.04 8.08
C VAL A 326 12.57 -12.02 7.91
N PHE A 327 13.78 -11.53 7.69
CA PHE A 327 14.99 -12.34 7.61
C PHE A 327 15.25 -13.10 8.92
N HIS A 328 15.25 -12.42 10.06
CA HIS A 328 15.50 -13.05 11.36
C HIS A 328 14.43 -14.09 11.73
N LEU A 329 13.16 -13.83 11.37
CA LEU A 329 12.11 -14.84 11.52
C LEU A 329 12.38 -16.07 10.65
N ALA A 330 12.79 -15.86 9.39
CA ALA A 330 13.13 -16.96 8.48
C ALA A 330 14.34 -17.78 8.94
N MET A 331 15.28 -17.16 9.67
CA MET A 331 16.44 -17.83 10.26
C MET A 331 16.12 -18.59 11.56
N ALA A 332 14.87 -18.58 12.03
CA ALA A 332 14.47 -19.08 13.36
C ALA A 332 15.20 -18.37 14.53
N GLU A 333 15.77 -17.19 14.29
CA GLU A 333 16.38 -16.33 15.31
C GLU A 333 15.34 -15.52 16.10
N TYR A 334 14.07 -15.54 15.66
CA TYR A 334 12.94 -15.12 16.49
C TYR A 334 12.42 -16.29 17.32
N THR A 335 13.00 -16.45 18.50
CA THR A 335 12.23 -16.99 19.63
C THR A 335 11.16 -15.95 19.97
N LEU A 336 9.89 -16.35 20.05
CA LEU A 336 8.84 -15.50 20.65
C LEU A 336 9.38 -14.90 21.96
N PRO A 337 9.08 -13.63 22.32
CA PRO A 337 9.40 -13.17 23.66
C PRO A 337 8.77 -14.16 24.64
N ALA A 338 9.61 -14.74 25.50
CA ALA A 338 9.24 -15.83 26.39
C ALA A 338 7.95 -15.48 27.12
N SER A 339 6.89 -16.26 26.89
CA SER A 339 5.74 -16.26 27.79
C SER A 339 6.25 -16.69 29.17
N SER A 340 6.13 -15.79 30.14
CA SER A 340 6.15 -16.03 31.59
C SER A 340 7.22 -16.98 32.11
N SER A 341 8.18 -16.42 32.84
CA SER A 341 9.05 -17.15 33.78
C SER A 341 8.29 -18.25 34.53
N PRO A 342 8.86 -19.45 34.72
CA PRO A 342 8.31 -20.41 35.65
C PRO A 342 8.44 -19.81 37.05
N THR A 343 7.30 -19.48 37.67
CA THR A 343 7.24 -19.17 39.10
C THR A 343 7.91 -20.31 39.84
N THR A 344 8.99 -19.97 40.53
CA THR A 344 9.72 -20.86 41.42
C THR A 344 8.77 -21.30 42.53
N THR A 345 8.31 -22.55 42.50
CA THR A 345 7.60 -23.15 43.63
C THR A 345 8.60 -23.41 44.75
N ALA A 346 8.82 -22.40 45.58
CA ALA A 346 9.42 -22.52 46.89
C ALA A 346 8.35 -22.19 47.93
N ALA A 347 7.49 -23.16 48.24
CA ALA A 347 6.66 -23.20 49.44
C ALA A 347 6.04 -24.60 49.60
N ALA A 348 6.89 -25.61 49.75
CA ALA A 348 6.54 -26.72 50.63
C ALA A 348 6.92 -26.27 52.05
N GLU A 349 6.10 -26.64 53.03
CA GLU A 349 6.19 -26.30 54.46
C GLU A 349 5.55 -24.98 54.90
N LYS A 350 4.24 -25.01 55.07
CA LYS A 350 3.55 -24.75 56.36
C LYS A 350 2.04 -24.64 56.13
N GLU A 351 1.32 -25.75 56.31
CA GLU A 351 -0.05 -25.69 56.81
C GLU A 351 -0.48 -27.05 57.37
N ALA A 352 0.14 -27.42 58.49
CA ALA A 352 -0.42 -28.35 59.44
C ALA A 352 -0.86 -27.54 60.67
N ALA A 353 -2.06 -26.96 60.63
CA ALA A 353 -2.87 -26.66 61.82
C ALA A 353 -4.13 -25.88 61.42
N GLN A 354 -5.27 -26.57 61.48
CA GLN A 354 -6.57 -26.12 62.02
C GLN A 354 -7.75 -26.54 61.14
N VAL A 355 -8.19 -27.78 61.40
CA VAL A 355 -9.56 -28.23 61.14
C VAL A 355 -10.32 -28.14 62.46
N ASN A 356 -11.32 -27.26 62.54
CA ASN A 356 -12.49 -27.44 63.42
C ASN A 356 -13.67 -26.53 63.01
N LYS A 357 -14.58 -27.11 62.20
CA LYS A 357 -16.09 -27.13 62.19
C LYS A 357 -16.92 -25.96 62.80
N PRO A 358 -18.26 -25.84 62.53
CA PRO A 358 -19.13 -26.57 61.58
C PRO A 358 -20.16 -25.74 60.74
N ARG A 359 -20.53 -26.30 59.57
CA ARG A 359 -21.88 -26.61 59.03
C ARG A 359 -23.09 -25.71 59.38
N ARG A 360 -23.72 -25.14 58.35
CA ARG A 360 -25.18 -24.89 58.29
C ARG A 360 -25.74 -25.20 56.90
N GLN A 361 -26.92 -25.82 56.91
CA GLN A 361 -27.59 -26.51 55.79
C GLN A 361 -28.77 -25.68 55.23
N ARG A 362 -29.23 -26.11 54.03
CA ARG A 362 -30.55 -25.93 53.37
C ARG A 362 -30.75 -24.62 52.57
N LYS A 363 -31.40 -24.59 51.39
CA LYS A 363 -32.40 -25.49 50.78
C LYS A 363 -32.46 -25.30 49.24
N ALA A 364 -33.02 -26.30 48.56
CA ALA A 364 -33.20 -26.46 47.12
C ALA A 364 -34.58 -26.00 46.59
N GLY A 365 -34.70 -25.89 45.26
CA GLY A 365 -35.93 -25.92 44.45
C GLY A 365 -35.62 -25.47 43.00
N SER A 366 -35.35 -26.38 42.04
CA SER A 366 -36.28 -27.10 41.13
C SER A 366 -36.85 -26.22 39.99
N ILE A 367 -36.36 -26.32 38.75
CA ILE A 367 -36.78 -27.23 37.63
C ILE A 367 -38.09 -26.83 36.93
N SER A 368 -38.00 -26.53 35.62
CA SER A 368 -38.72 -27.15 34.48
C SER A 368 -38.65 -26.19 33.27
N ALA A 369 -38.09 -26.45 32.08
CA ALA A 369 -38.14 -27.58 31.13
C ALA A 369 -39.17 -27.39 30.00
N VAL A 370 -38.73 -27.72 28.77
CA VAL A 370 -39.50 -28.10 27.55
C VAL A 370 -40.15 -26.93 26.78
N GLY A 371 -40.15 -26.83 25.44
CA GLY A 371 -39.79 -27.75 24.34
C GLY A 371 -39.81 -27.01 22.99
N VAL A 372 -39.06 -27.49 22.00
CA VAL A 372 -39.55 -28.25 20.81
C VAL A 372 -39.88 -27.38 19.57
N ALA A 373 -38.96 -27.49 18.61
CA ALA A 373 -39.10 -27.74 17.17
C ALA A 373 -39.99 -26.90 16.22
N SER A 374 -39.32 -26.58 15.09
CA SER A 374 -39.73 -26.84 13.69
C SER A 374 -40.02 -25.64 12.79
N SER A 375 -39.19 -25.56 11.74
CA SER A 375 -39.47 -25.23 10.34
C SER A 375 -40.70 -24.39 9.98
N THR A 376 -40.50 -23.29 9.25
CA THR A 376 -41.07 -23.15 7.88
C THR A 376 -40.49 -21.98 7.08
N THR A 377 -40.09 -22.33 5.87
CA THR A 377 -39.98 -21.61 4.59
C THR A 377 -40.73 -20.28 4.43
N ARG A 378 -40.04 -19.27 3.86
CA ARG A 378 -40.45 -18.25 2.84
C ARG A 378 -39.52 -17.02 3.01
N LEU A 379 -39.07 -16.26 2.01
CA LEU A 379 -39.40 -16.09 0.61
C LEU A 379 -38.19 -15.39 -0.03
N ARG A 380 -37.72 -15.87 -1.18
CA ARG A 380 -36.77 -15.14 -2.03
C ARG A 380 -37.47 -13.92 -2.62
N ARG A 381 -36.84 -12.74 -2.55
CA ARG A 381 -37.09 -11.63 -3.48
C ARG A 381 -35.77 -11.27 -4.14
N ALA A 382 -35.66 -11.66 -5.41
CA ALA A 382 -34.69 -11.11 -6.34
C ALA A 382 -35.11 -9.68 -6.68
N VAL A 383 -34.15 -8.75 -6.64
CA VAL A 383 -34.27 -7.45 -7.29
C VAL A 383 -33.13 -7.38 -8.30
N THR A 384 -33.50 -7.52 -9.56
CA THR A 384 -32.70 -7.18 -10.74
C THR A 384 -32.71 -5.67 -10.90
N TYR A 385 -31.54 -5.06 -11.08
CA TYR A 385 -31.40 -3.77 -11.75
C TYR A 385 -30.37 -3.91 -12.85
N GLY A 386 -30.84 -3.75 -14.09
CA GLY A 386 -30.00 -3.38 -15.21
C GLY A 386 -30.02 -1.87 -15.35
N GLN A 387 -28.83 -1.28 -15.46
CA GLN A 387 -28.35 -0.49 -16.60
C GLN A 387 -26.90 -0.08 -16.33
#